data_AF-A0A969FPU8-F1
#
_entry.id   AF-A0A969FPU8-F1
#
_cell.length_a   1.000
_cell.length_b   1.000
_cell.length_c   1.000
_cell.angle_alpha   90.00
_cell.angle_beta   90.00
_cell.angle_gamma   90.00
#
_symmetry.space_group_name_H-M   'P 1'
#
loop_
_entity.id
_entity.type
_entity.pdbx_description
1 polymer ?
#
loop_
_entity_poly.entity_id
_entity_poly.type
_entity_poly.pdbx_seq_one_letter_code
_entity_poly.pdbx_strand_id
1 'polypeptide(L)'
;MRRFCILALFAMVFFAACGLSEAQTSALRQEQVVDGITIGLEAADNALLNTNQEFIVTLTDADGTPIEDASVYLDLTMPAMPMAGTVRRWWSE
;
A
#
# COMPACT_ATOMS: atom_id res chain seq x y z
N MET A 1 16.62 26.55 38.80
CA MET A 1 15.20 26.34 38.46
C MET A 1 14.92 26.58 36.97
N ARG A 2 15.27 27.73 36.38
CA ARG A 2 15.04 28.03 34.93
C ARG A 2 15.70 27.06 33.93
N ARG A 3 16.89 26.51 34.26
CA ARG A 3 17.61 25.54 33.42
C ARG A 3 16.97 24.14 33.42
N PHE A 4 16.24 23.79 34.48
CA PHE A 4 15.56 22.50 34.61
C PHE A 4 14.28 22.46 33.75
N CYS A 5 13.57 23.60 33.67
CA CYS A 5 12.41 23.74 32.79
C CYS A 5 12.77 23.63 31.30
N ILE A 6 13.93 24.16 30.87
CA ILE A 6 14.37 24.10 29.47
C ILE A 6 14.72 22.67 29.06
N LEU A 7 15.36 21.90 29.95
CA LEU A 7 15.68 20.49 29.73
C LEU A 7 14.42 19.60 29.65
N ALA A 8 13.42 19.87 30.49
CA ALA A 8 12.14 19.16 30.45
C ALA A 8 11.35 19.43 29.16
N LEU A 9 11.41 20.67 28.66
CA LEU A 9 10.70 21.06 27.44
C LEU A 9 11.35 20.45 26.18
N PHE A 10 12.69 20.33 26.16
CA PHE A 10 13.42 19.67 25.07
C PHE A 10 13.18 18.15 25.03
N ALA A 11 13.06 17.49 26.19
CA ALA A 11 12.74 16.07 26.28
C ALA A 11 11.32 15.74 25.77
N MET A 12 10.37 16.67 25.92
CA MET A 12 9.00 16.50 25.46
C MET A 12 8.86 16.58 23.93
N VAL A 13 9.68 17.41 23.27
CA VAL A 13 9.74 17.51 21.79
C VAL A 13 10.33 16.24 21.17
N PHE A 14 11.32 15.62 21.82
CA PHE A 14 11.93 14.38 21.33
C PHE A 14 10.98 13.18 21.37
N PHE A 15 10.02 13.15 22.30
CA PHE A 15 9.04 12.06 22.38
C PHE A 15 7.93 12.15 21.33
N ALA A 16 7.59 13.36 20.86
CA ALA A 16 6.58 13.55 19.82
C ALA A 16 7.03 13.10 18.42
N ALA A 17 8.36 13.01 18.18
CA ALA A 17 8.91 12.63 16.88
C ALA A 17 8.93 11.11 16.63
N CYS A 18 8.83 10.27 17.68
CA CYS A 18 8.87 8.80 17.54
C CYS A 18 7.49 8.13 17.62
N GLY A 19 6.40 8.90 17.73
CA GLY A 19 5.04 8.34 17.85
C GLY A 19 4.39 8.01 16.50
N LEU A 20 4.94 8.48 15.38
CA LEU A 20 4.39 8.29 14.05
C LEU A 20 5.12 7.19 13.28
N SER A 21 5.28 6.02 13.91
CA SER A 21 5.57 4.80 13.15
C SER A 21 4.24 4.13 12.85
N GLU A 22 3.53 4.70 11.88
CA GLU A 22 2.37 4.05 11.27
C GLU A 22 2.82 2.66 10.82
N ALA A 23 2.10 1.64 11.29
CA ALA A 23 2.43 0.25 11.06
C ALA A 23 2.56 0.02 9.56
N GLN A 24 3.80 -0.20 9.10
CA GLN A 24 4.10 -0.69 7.75
C GLN A 24 3.52 -2.10 7.64
N THR A 25 2.22 -2.16 7.34
CA THR A 25 1.69 -3.28 6.57
C THR A 25 2.49 -3.25 5.27
N SER A 26 3.16 -4.36 4.91
CA SER A 26 3.90 -4.48 3.65
C SER A 26 2.92 -4.30 2.49
N ALA A 27 2.66 -3.05 2.15
CA ALA A 27 1.88 -2.64 1.01
C ALA A 27 2.83 -2.57 -0.17
N LEU A 28 2.49 -3.28 -1.24
CA LEU A 28 3.12 -3.07 -2.53
C LEU A 28 2.74 -1.65 -2.96
N ARG A 29 3.74 -0.78 -3.02
CA ARG A 29 3.62 0.56 -3.56
C ARG A 29 4.26 0.59 -4.94
N GLN A 30 3.45 0.86 -5.95
CA GLN A 30 3.91 1.06 -7.32
C GLN A 30 3.57 2.48 -7.75
N GLU A 31 4.51 3.14 -8.41
CA GLU A 31 4.32 4.49 -8.93
C GLU A 31 4.68 4.51 -10.41
N GLN A 32 3.86 5.18 -11.20
CA GLN A 32 4.09 5.37 -12.62
C GLN A 32 3.73 6.79 -13.02
N VAL A 33 4.59 7.42 -13.82
CA VAL A 33 4.32 8.73 -14.38
C VAL A 33 3.86 8.57 -15.84
N VAL A 34 2.70 9.11 -16.16
CA VAL A 34 2.13 9.13 -17.51
C VAL A 34 1.64 10.54 -17.82
N ASP A 35 2.11 11.14 -18.91
CA ASP A 35 1.70 12.48 -19.36
C ASP A 35 1.80 13.58 -18.28
N GLY A 36 2.80 13.47 -17.39
CA GLY A 36 3.02 14.43 -16.29
C GLY A 36 2.11 14.22 -15.08
N ILE A 37 1.30 13.17 -15.08
CA ILE A 37 0.50 12.72 -13.94
C ILE A 37 1.22 11.55 -13.29
N THR A 38 1.43 11.64 -11.98
CA THR A 38 1.95 10.56 -11.17
C THR A 38 0.78 9.72 -10.66
N ILE A 39 0.81 8.44 -10.96
CA ILE A 39 -0.19 7.44 -10.59
C ILE A 39 0.45 6.51 -9.57
N GLY A 40 0.02 6.59 -8.33
CA GLY A 40 0.40 5.69 -7.26
C GLY A 40 -0.66 4.61 -7.04
N LEU A 41 -0.22 3.37 -6.86
CA LEU A 41 -1.04 2.25 -6.42
C LEU A 41 -0.43 1.67 -5.15
N GLU A 42 -1.24 1.60 -4.10
CA GLU A 42 -0.92 0.87 -2.88
C GLU A 42 -1.90 -0.29 -2.74
N ALA A 43 -1.36 -1.50 -2.56
CA ALA A 43 -2.13 -2.72 -2.40
C ALA A 43 -1.42 -3.67 -1.43
N ALA A 44 -2.13 -4.66 -0.90
CA ALA A 44 -1.48 -5.73 -0.14
C ALA A 44 -0.49 -6.50 -1.02
N ASP A 45 0.77 -6.65 -0.58
CA ASP A 45 1.81 -7.39 -1.31
C ASP A 45 1.44 -8.88 -1.52
N ASN A 46 0.73 -9.46 -0.55
CA ASN A 46 0.21 -10.81 -0.63
C ASN A 46 -1.29 -10.81 -0.39
N ALA A 47 -2.07 -10.91 -1.46
CA ALA A 47 -3.51 -11.00 -1.35
C ALA A 47 -3.94 -12.34 -0.74
N LEU A 48 -4.76 -12.29 0.31
CA LEU A 48 -5.36 -13.49 0.89
C LEU A 48 -6.55 -13.93 0.05
N LEU A 49 -6.74 -15.25 -0.04
CA LEU A 49 -7.85 -15.81 -0.81
C LEU A 49 -9.17 -15.63 -0.05
N ASN A 50 -10.22 -15.25 -0.78
CA ASN A 50 -11.58 -15.07 -0.25
C ASN A 50 -11.69 -14.00 0.86
N THR A 51 -10.81 -13.00 0.84
CA THR A 51 -10.87 -11.83 1.71
C THR A 51 -11.15 -10.57 0.91
N ASN A 52 -11.67 -9.55 1.60
CA ASN A 52 -11.75 -8.23 1.01
C ASN A 52 -10.34 -7.67 0.84
N GLN A 53 -10.07 -7.15 -0.35
CA GLN A 53 -8.81 -6.51 -0.70
C GLN A 53 -9.06 -5.01 -0.88
N GLU A 54 -8.18 -4.20 -0.30
CA GLU A 54 -8.20 -2.75 -0.44
C GLU A 54 -7.11 -2.31 -1.42
N PHE A 55 -7.49 -1.40 -2.32
CA PHE A 55 -6.60 -0.77 -3.28
C PHE A 55 -6.72 0.74 -3.12
N ILE A 56 -5.59 1.41 -2.88
CA ILE A 56 -5.54 2.87 -2.76
C ILE A 56 -4.85 3.39 -4.01
N VAL A 57 -5.55 4.21 -4.77
CA VAL A 57 -5.01 4.86 -5.96
C VAL A 57 -4.85 6.35 -5.68
N THR A 58 -3.65 6.87 -5.92
CA THR A 58 -3.34 8.30 -5.80
C THR A 58 -2.98 8.86 -7.17
N LEU A 59 -3.49 10.05 -7.46
CA LEU A 59 -3.22 10.79 -8.69
C LEU A 59 -2.70 12.16 -8.29
N THR A 60 -1.49 12.49 -8.71
CA THR A 60 -0.92 13.82 -8.50
C THR A 60 -0.40 14.40 -9.82
N ASP A 61 -0.49 15.72 -9.96
CA ASP A 61 0.11 16.44 -11.08
C ASP A 61 1.64 16.52 -10.97
N ALA A 62 2.28 17.20 -11.92
CA ALA A 62 3.73 17.37 -11.96
C ALA A 62 4.29 18.18 -10.77
N ASP A 63 3.45 18.98 -10.12
CA ASP A 63 3.80 19.77 -8.94
C ASP A 63 3.52 19.02 -7.62
N GLY A 64 2.99 17.79 -7.71
CA GLY A 64 2.64 16.95 -6.58
C GLY A 64 1.25 17.26 -5.98
N THR A 65 0.42 18.06 -6.66
CA THR A 65 -0.94 18.39 -6.22
C THR A 65 -1.87 17.22 -6.52
N PRO A 66 -2.71 16.78 -5.56
CA PRO A 66 -3.75 15.81 -5.83
C PRO A 66 -4.70 16.28 -6.93
N ILE A 67 -5.03 15.37 -7.85
CA ILE A 67 -5.99 15.63 -8.91
C ILE A 67 -7.40 15.31 -8.39
N GLU A 68 -8.22 16.34 -8.25
CA GLU A 68 -9.61 16.22 -7.81
C GLU A 68 -10.53 15.75 -8.96
N ASP A 69 -11.67 15.13 -8.62
CA ASP A 69 -12.72 14.67 -9.55
C ASP A 69 -12.25 13.71 -10.67
N ALA A 70 -11.16 12.99 -10.43
CA ALA A 70 -10.62 12.03 -11.39
C ALA A 70 -11.47 10.74 -11.47
N SER A 71 -11.62 10.21 -12.68
CA SER A 71 -12.22 8.89 -12.90
C SER A 71 -11.13 7.83 -13.00
N VAL A 72 -11.16 6.85 -12.10
CA VAL A 72 -10.20 5.74 -12.07
C VAL A 72 -10.90 4.45 -12.50
N TYR A 73 -10.30 3.73 -13.43
CA TYR A 73 -10.73 2.40 -13.84
C TYR A 73 -9.62 1.39 -13.52
N LEU A 74 -9.99 0.29 -12.87
CA LEU A 74 -9.06 -0.78 -12.49
C LEU A 74 -9.40 -2.04 -13.26
N ASP A 75 -8.48 -2.49 -14.11
CA ASP A 75 -8.58 -3.77 -14.81
C ASP A 75 -7.74 -4.82 -14.07
N LEU A 76 -8.41 -5.88 -13.59
CA LEU A 76 -7.79 -6.94 -12.81
C LEU A 76 -7.77 -8.21 -13.66
N THR A 77 -6.59 -8.53 -14.19
CA THR A 77 -6.38 -9.80 -14.89
C THR A 77 -6.16 -10.92 -13.88
N MET A 78 -7.14 -11.83 -13.77
CA MET A 78 -6.97 -13.06 -13.01
C MET A 78 -6.36 -14.14 -13.91
N PRO A 79 -5.12 -14.60 -13.66
CA PRO A 79 -4.58 -15.75 -14.38
C PRO A 79 -5.42 -17.00 -14.07
N ALA A 80 -5.57 -17.89 -15.05
CA ALA A 80 -6.31 -19.13 -14.86
C ALA A 80 -5.71 -19.94 -13.70
N MET A 81 -6.51 -20.18 -12.65
CA MET A 81 -6.12 -21.12 -11.61
C MET A 81 -6.08 -22.53 -12.20
N PRO A 82 -4.99 -23.31 -12.00
CA PRO A 82 -5.02 -24.73 -12.30
C PRO A 82 -6.05 -25.36 -11.35
N MET A 83 -7.24 -25.63 -11.87
CA MET A 83 -8.24 -26.41 -11.15
C MET A 83 -7.62 -27.79 -10.93
N ALA A 84 -7.21 -28.09 -9.69
CA ALA A 84 -6.53 -29.32 -9.35
C ALA A 84 -7.47 -30.53 -9.46
N GLY A 85 -7.80 -30.92 -10.69
CA GLY A 85 -8.31 -32.23 -11.01
C GLY A 85 -7.15 -33.20 -10.94
N THR A 86 -6.89 -33.76 -9.75
CA THR A 86 -6.03 -34.95 -9.64
C THR A 86 -6.73 -36.08 -10.40
N VAL A 87 -6.39 -36.29 -11.67
CA VAL A 87 -6.75 -37.54 -12.36
C VAL A 87 -5.90 -38.62 -11.73
N ARG A 88 -6.43 -39.28 -10.69
CA ARG A 88 -5.85 -40.55 -10.21
C ARG A 88 -6.04 -41.57 -11.32
N ARG A 89 -5.00 -41.75 -12.14
CA ARG A 89 -4.90 -42.84 -13.11
C ARG A 89 -4.75 -44.15 -12.32
N TRP A 90 -5.87 -44.74 -11.94
CA TRP A 90 -5.94 -46.13 -11.50
C TRP A 90 -5.96 -47.00 -12.74
N TRP A 91 -4.81 -47.57 -13.13
CA TRP A 91 -4.67 -48.84 -13.87
C TRP A 91 -3.15 -49.09 -13.95
N SER A 92 -2.67 -50.11 -13.23
CA SER A 92 -1.43 -50.81 -13.58
C SER A 92 -1.86 -52.09 -14.28
N GLU A 93 -1.26 -52.32 -15.45
CA GLU A 93 -1.12 -53.65 -16.04
C GLU A 93 -0.43 -54.62 -15.07
#